data_AF-A0ABD5WZK0-F1
#
_entry.id   AF-A0ABD5WZK0-F1
#
_cell.length_a   1.000
_cell.length_b   1.000
_cell.length_c   1.000
_cell.angle_alpha   90.00
_cell.angle_beta   90.00
_cell.angle_gamma   90.00
#
_symmetry.space_group_name_H-M   'P 1'
#
loop_
_entity.id
_entity.type
_entity.pdbx_description
1 polymer ?
#
loop_
_entity_poly.entity_id
_entity_poly.type
_entity_poly.pdbx_seq_one_letter_code
_entity_poly.pdbx_strand_id
1 'polypeptide(L)'
;MERTPDGTPVGVDDPYEYAGRCDHLTDDGRCRFALDRAGDDPTFAAARRRDDYACVVADEDVDWADCPHYRSTSDAKACVRCGLEEVRIAHDERRPLIEAHHLSYGEGAASSGRKPHDGDADRSLSHEITVGLCRWCHTKVHKSFARIDDDASPDPEAVAEREGRRTDELGELGFSTAGERYGEDG
;
A
#
# COMPACT_ATOMS: atom_id res chain seq x y z
N MET A 1 -13.60 7.71 -3.21
CA MET A 1 -13.16 7.61 -4.62
C MET A 1 -14.36 7.80 -5.50
N GLU A 2 -14.20 8.56 -6.57
CA GLU A 2 -15.16 8.50 -7.69
C GLU A 2 -15.12 7.08 -8.25
N ARG A 3 -16.19 6.61 -8.89
CA ARG A 3 -16.15 5.34 -9.63
C ARG A 3 -16.08 5.71 -11.12
N THR A 4 -15.51 4.86 -11.95
CA THR A 4 -15.75 5.00 -13.39
C THR A 4 -17.27 4.93 -13.66
N PRO A 5 -17.78 5.45 -14.80
CA PRO A 5 -19.18 5.29 -15.18
C PRO A 5 -19.68 3.83 -15.14
N ASP A 6 -18.78 2.87 -15.28
CA ASP A 6 -19.03 1.42 -15.22
C ASP A 6 -18.91 0.83 -13.80
N GLY A 7 -18.63 1.64 -12.79
CA GLY A 7 -18.60 1.23 -11.39
C GLY A 7 -17.26 0.66 -10.90
N THR A 8 -16.24 0.57 -11.76
CA THR A 8 -14.90 0.07 -11.43
C THR A 8 -14.20 1.02 -10.44
N PRO A 9 -13.51 0.49 -9.41
CA PRO A 9 -12.57 1.28 -8.61
C PRO A 9 -11.59 2.01 -9.53
N VAL A 10 -11.33 3.29 -9.28
CA VAL A 10 -10.47 4.09 -10.17
C VAL A 10 -9.07 3.47 -10.20
N GLY A 11 -8.66 3.01 -11.37
CA GLY A 11 -7.25 2.78 -11.68
C GLY A 11 -6.90 1.35 -12.08
N VAL A 12 -7.73 0.34 -11.84
CA VAL A 12 -7.40 -1.08 -12.12
C VAL A 12 -8.67 -1.91 -12.35
N ASP A 13 -8.60 -2.98 -13.16
CA ASP A 13 -9.73 -3.90 -13.36
C ASP A 13 -9.88 -4.89 -12.19
N ASP A 14 -8.78 -5.46 -11.70
CA ASP A 14 -8.75 -6.34 -10.54
C ASP A 14 -7.71 -5.86 -9.51
N PRO A 15 -8.12 -5.37 -8.32
CA PRO A 15 -7.18 -4.93 -7.29
C PRO A 15 -6.32 -6.07 -6.73
N TYR A 16 -6.76 -7.33 -6.87
CA TYR A 16 -6.07 -8.48 -6.31
C TYR A 16 -4.85 -8.92 -7.10
N GLU A 17 -4.72 -8.49 -8.36
CA GLU A 17 -3.47 -8.61 -9.14
C GLU A 17 -2.30 -7.87 -8.48
N TYR A 18 -2.59 -6.93 -7.58
CA TYR A 18 -1.61 -6.12 -6.85
C TYR A 18 -1.47 -6.52 -5.39
N ALA A 19 -2.20 -7.55 -4.97
CA ALA A 19 -2.23 -7.98 -3.60
C ALA A 19 -1.09 -8.97 -3.31
N GLY A 20 -0.53 -8.88 -2.10
CA GLY A 20 0.59 -9.69 -1.65
C GLY A 20 0.22 -10.56 -0.44
N ARG A 21 1.22 -10.88 0.39
CA ARG A 21 0.97 -11.56 1.67
C ARG A 21 0.11 -10.67 2.56
N CYS A 22 -0.78 -11.29 3.33
CA CYS A 22 -1.64 -10.57 4.25
C CYS A 22 -0.85 -9.83 5.33
N ASP A 23 -1.16 -8.56 5.58
CA ASP A 23 -0.53 -7.72 6.61
C ASP A 23 -0.74 -8.29 8.03
N HIS A 24 -1.75 -9.14 8.21
CA HIS A 24 -2.03 -9.81 9.48
C HIS A 24 -1.29 -11.15 9.65
N LEU A 25 -0.64 -11.66 8.61
CA LEU A 25 0.18 -12.86 8.70
C LEU A 25 1.45 -12.57 9.49
N THR A 26 1.66 -13.30 10.59
CA THR A 26 2.91 -13.27 11.34
C THR A 26 3.92 -14.25 10.75
N ASP A 27 5.19 -14.09 11.11
CA ASP A 27 6.28 -14.94 10.60
C ASP A 27 6.12 -16.42 10.98
N ASP A 28 5.41 -16.71 12.08
CA ASP A 28 5.07 -18.04 12.55
C ASP A 28 3.71 -18.57 12.02
N GLY A 29 3.13 -17.91 11.01
CA GLY A 29 1.93 -18.39 10.32
C GLY A 29 0.60 -18.03 10.97
N ARG A 30 0.61 -17.26 12.07
CA ARG A 30 -0.60 -16.91 12.82
C ARG A 30 -1.25 -15.61 12.35
N CYS A 31 -2.52 -15.43 12.70
CA CYS A 31 -3.33 -14.29 12.35
C CYS A 31 -3.28 -13.22 13.44
N ARG A 32 -2.51 -12.16 13.21
CA ARG A 32 -2.42 -10.99 14.11
C ARG A 32 -3.78 -10.34 14.36
N PHE A 33 -4.66 -10.28 13.36
CA PHE A 33 -6.02 -9.74 13.53
C PHE A 33 -6.79 -10.51 14.62
N ALA A 34 -6.80 -11.85 14.55
CA ALA A 34 -7.51 -12.66 15.53
C ALA A 34 -6.89 -12.62 16.94
N LEU A 35 -5.59 -12.32 17.04
CA LEU A 35 -4.87 -12.19 18.30
C LEU A 35 -5.13 -10.81 18.95
N ASP A 36 -4.92 -9.73 18.21
CA ASP A 36 -4.91 -8.37 18.74
C ASP A 36 -6.29 -7.69 18.69
N ARG A 37 -7.15 -8.11 17.76
CA ARG A 37 -8.46 -7.50 17.48
C ARG A 37 -9.62 -8.48 17.64
N ALA A 38 -9.50 -9.42 18.57
CA ALA A 38 -10.55 -10.42 18.83
C ALA A 38 -11.92 -9.81 19.17
N GLY A 39 -11.97 -8.58 19.67
CA GLY A 39 -13.22 -7.86 19.94
C GLY A 39 -13.93 -7.31 18.71
N ASP A 40 -13.18 -7.04 17.62
CA ASP A 40 -13.71 -6.42 16.40
C ASP A 40 -14.52 -7.43 15.58
N ASP A 41 -14.09 -8.70 15.58
CA ASP A 41 -14.86 -9.84 15.08
C ASP A 41 -14.66 -11.08 15.97
N PRO A 42 -15.49 -11.23 17.02
CA PRO A 42 -15.39 -12.35 17.96
C PRO A 42 -15.64 -13.72 17.30
N THR A 43 -16.43 -13.76 16.22
CA THR A 43 -16.76 -15.01 15.53
C THR A 43 -15.56 -15.51 14.74
N PHE A 44 -14.91 -14.61 13.99
CA PHE A 44 -13.66 -14.90 13.30
C PHE A 44 -12.56 -15.28 14.29
N ALA A 45 -12.38 -14.51 15.36
CA ALA A 45 -11.36 -14.80 16.36
C ALA A 45 -11.59 -16.15 17.06
N ALA A 46 -12.84 -16.52 17.34
CA ALA A 46 -13.17 -17.85 17.87
C ALA A 46 -12.91 -18.98 16.86
N ALA A 47 -13.17 -18.76 15.58
CA ALA A 47 -12.84 -19.72 14.53
C ALA A 47 -11.33 -19.92 14.41
N ARG A 48 -10.58 -18.82 14.37
CA ARG A 48 -9.11 -18.84 14.35
C ARG A 48 -8.55 -19.49 15.60
N ARG A 49 -9.08 -19.22 16.80
CA ARG A 49 -8.65 -19.89 18.04
C ARG A 49 -8.79 -21.41 17.99
N ARG A 50 -9.85 -21.94 17.36
CA ARG A 50 -10.02 -23.40 17.18
C ARG A 50 -8.98 -24.01 16.24
N ASP A 51 -8.37 -23.16 15.41
CA ASP A 51 -7.39 -23.48 14.39
C ASP A 51 -5.98 -22.96 14.78
N ASP A 52 -5.70 -22.92 16.08
CA ASP A 52 -4.44 -22.40 16.67
C ASP A 52 -3.99 -21.03 16.14
N TYR A 53 -4.96 -20.18 15.83
CA TYR A 53 -4.79 -18.86 15.22
C TYR A 53 -4.13 -18.88 13.83
N ALA A 54 -4.14 -19.99 13.10
CA ALA A 54 -3.62 -20.06 11.74
C ALA A 54 -4.24 -18.95 10.86
N CYS A 55 -3.40 -18.22 10.13
CA CYS A 55 -3.89 -17.22 9.18
C CYS A 55 -4.54 -17.96 8.00
N VAL A 56 -5.74 -17.51 7.60
CA VAL A 56 -6.50 -18.15 6.50
C VAL A 56 -5.69 -18.24 5.22
N VAL A 57 -4.97 -17.15 4.92
CA VAL A 57 -4.18 -16.95 3.72
C VAL A 57 -2.68 -17.10 4.01
N ALA A 58 -2.33 -17.93 5.00
CA ALA A 58 -0.93 -18.30 5.24
C ALA A 58 -0.40 -19.21 4.13
N ASP A 59 -1.28 -20.03 3.56
CA ASP A 59 -0.99 -20.95 2.47
C ASP A 59 -1.18 -20.24 1.12
N GLU A 60 -0.27 -20.49 0.18
CA GLU A 60 -0.29 -19.91 -1.17
C GLU A 60 -1.40 -20.54 -2.04
N ASP A 61 -1.89 -21.72 -1.66
CA ASP A 61 -2.97 -22.43 -2.36
C ASP A 61 -4.39 -21.98 -1.92
N VAL A 62 -4.51 -21.05 -0.96
CA VAL A 62 -5.79 -20.52 -0.46
C VAL A 62 -6.09 -19.16 -1.09
N ASP A 63 -7.32 -18.98 -1.53
CA ASP A 63 -7.76 -17.72 -2.14
C ASP A 63 -7.85 -16.63 -1.07
N TRP A 64 -7.35 -15.43 -1.37
CA TRP A 64 -7.49 -14.27 -0.50
C TRP A 64 -8.96 -13.94 -0.19
N ALA A 65 -9.89 -14.34 -1.06
CA ALA A 65 -11.34 -14.22 -0.90
C ALA A 65 -11.86 -14.95 0.35
N ASP A 66 -11.15 -15.97 0.84
CA ASP A 66 -11.57 -16.77 1.98
C ASP A 66 -11.37 -16.06 3.34
N CYS A 67 -10.56 -15.00 3.37
CA CYS A 67 -10.25 -14.27 4.59
C CYS A 67 -11.00 -12.94 4.66
N PRO A 68 -12.10 -12.80 5.44
CA PRO A 68 -12.90 -11.57 5.47
C PRO A 68 -12.15 -10.33 5.97
N HIS A 69 -11.01 -10.53 6.64
CA HIS A 69 -10.13 -9.47 7.15
C HIS A 69 -8.83 -9.38 6.36
N TYR A 70 -8.81 -9.85 5.11
CA TYR A 70 -7.63 -9.74 4.26
C TYR A 70 -7.22 -8.28 4.08
N ARG A 71 -5.93 -8.04 4.21
CA ARG A 71 -5.33 -6.73 4.01
C ARG A 71 -3.96 -6.92 3.41
N SER A 72 -3.64 -6.15 2.38
CA SER A 72 -2.31 -6.16 1.77
C SER A 72 -1.86 -4.74 1.50
N THR A 73 -0.74 -4.35 2.11
CA THR A 73 -0.07 -3.09 1.84
C THR A 73 1.28 -3.35 1.20
N SER A 74 1.49 -2.85 -0.02
CA SER A 74 2.80 -2.90 -0.67
C SER A 74 3.88 -2.20 0.18
N ASP A 75 5.14 -2.55 -0.01
CA ASP A 75 6.24 -1.95 0.76
C ASP A 75 6.54 -0.47 0.42
N ALA A 76 5.81 0.09 -0.56
CA ALA A 76 5.94 1.47 -1.03
C ALA A 76 7.37 1.87 -1.43
N LYS A 77 8.22 0.91 -1.85
CA LYS A 77 9.59 1.20 -2.32
C LYS A 77 9.63 1.73 -3.74
N ALA A 78 8.60 1.49 -4.54
CA ALA A 78 8.50 2.00 -5.90
C ALA A 78 7.05 2.33 -6.26
N CYS A 79 6.90 3.28 -7.19
CA CYS A 79 5.63 3.57 -7.83
C CYS A 79 5.23 2.40 -8.73
N VAL A 80 4.08 1.78 -8.47
CA VAL A 80 3.61 0.65 -9.27
C VAL A 80 3.35 1.01 -10.74
N ARG A 81 2.95 2.26 -11.00
CA ARG A 81 2.60 2.74 -12.35
C ARG A 81 3.81 3.09 -13.22
N CYS A 82 4.84 3.72 -12.65
CA CYS A 82 5.96 4.25 -13.45
C CYS A 82 7.35 3.79 -13.00
N GLY A 83 7.44 2.95 -11.96
CA GLY A 83 8.70 2.41 -11.47
C GLY A 83 9.60 3.39 -10.74
N LEU A 84 9.18 4.65 -10.50
CA LEU A 84 9.97 5.60 -9.71
C LEU A 84 10.21 5.04 -8.31
N GLU A 85 11.48 4.85 -7.94
CA GLU A 85 11.85 4.33 -6.62
C GLU A 85 11.81 5.43 -5.55
N GLU A 86 11.47 5.03 -4.33
CA GLU A 86 11.53 5.87 -3.14
C GLU A 86 12.99 6.11 -2.72
N VAL A 87 13.27 7.31 -2.20
CA VAL A 87 14.54 7.67 -1.56
C VAL A 87 14.19 8.40 -0.27
N ARG A 88 14.36 7.70 0.87
CA ARG A 88 14.12 8.26 2.20
C ARG A 88 15.45 8.59 2.84
N ILE A 89 15.63 9.86 3.16
CA ILE A 89 16.76 10.34 3.95
C ILE A 89 16.35 10.31 5.41
N ALA A 90 17.22 9.77 6.27
CA ALA A 90 16.97 9.77 7.70
C ALA A 90 16.83 11.21 8.21
N HIS A 91 15.84 11.46 9.08
CA HIS A 91 15.57 12.78 9.67
C HIS A 91 15.08 13.87 8.70
N ASP A 92 14.76 13.51 7.46
CA ASP A 92 14.15 14.41 6.50
C ASP A 92 12.63 14.52 6.71
N GLU A 93 12.13 15.75 6.80
CA GLU A 93 10.70 16.06 6.99
C GLU A 93 9.95 16.26 5.66
N ARG A 94 10.64 16.16 4.51
CA ARG A 94 9.98 16.23 3.20
C ARG A 94 8.95 15.12 3.05
N ARG A 95 7.84 15.44 2.38
CA ARG A 95 6.83 14.44 2.00
C ARG A 95 7.47 13.29 1.21
N PRO A 96 7.12 12.02 1.47
CA PRO A 96 7.64 10.88 0.70
C PRO A 96 7.47 11.03 -0.81
N LEU A 97 8.34 10.40 -1.61
CA LEU A 97 8.13 10.33 -3.05
C LEU A 97 6.93 9.44 -3.38
N ILE A 98 6.79 8.34 -2.63
CA ILE A 98 5.78 7.31 -2.81
C ILE A 98 4.73 7.42 -1.71
N GLU A 99 3.48 7.57 -2.12
CA GLU A 99 2.31 7.68 -1.27
C GLU A 99 1.44 6.42 -1.38
N ALA A 100 0.76 6.11 -0.28
CA ALA A 100 -0.22 5.03 -0.25
C ALA A 100 -1.44 5.38 -1.11
N HIS A 101 -1.81 4.45 -1.99
CA HIS A 101 -2.98 4.51 -2.84
C HIS A 101 -3.83 3.25 -2.62
N HIS A 102 -5.06 3.41 -2.17
CA HIS A 102 -5.95 2.28 -1.92
C HIS A 102 -6.65 1.87 -3.22
N LEU A 103 -6.63 0.58 -3.55
CA LEU A 103 -7.35 0.02 -4.71
C LEU A 103 -8.71 -0.55 -4.30
N SER A 104 -8.78 -1.13 -3.11
CA SER A 104 -10.01 -1.59 -2.46
C SER A 104 -10.09 -1.01 -1.06
N TYR A 105 -11.27 -0.53 -0.67
CA TYR A 105 -11.59 -0.23 0.72
C TYR A 105 -12.48 -1.34 1.25
N GLY A 106 -12.23 -1.78 2.48
CA GLY A 106 -13.24 -2.55 3.17
C GLY A 106 -14.54 -1.77 3.28
N GLU A 107 -15.68 -2.43 3.04
CA GLU A 107 -17.02 -1.83 3.18
C GLU A 107 -17.31 -1.47 4.65
N GLY A 108 -16.69 -0.39 5.12
CA GLY A 108 -16.90 0.22 6.43
C GLY A 108 -16.77 1.75 6.41
N ALA A 109 -16.34 2.34 5.28
CA ALA A 109 -16.10 3.78 5.15
C ALA A 109 -16.91 4.47 4.03
N ALA A 110 -17.65 3.72 3.20
CA ALA A 110 -18.43 4.29 2.09
C ALA A 110 -19.93 4.06 2.28
N SER A 111 -20.56 4.83 3.18
CA SER A 111 -22.02 4.92 3.22
C SER A 111 -22.54 5.67 2.00
N SER A 112 -22.77 4.97 0.89
CA SER A 112 -23.66 5.44 -0.18
C SER A 112 -24.95 4.62 -0.17
N GLY A 113 -25.85 4.96 0.75
CA GLY A 113 -27.31 5.06 0.54
C GLY A 113 -28.12 3.90 -0.07
N ARG A 114 -27.57 2.71 -0.29
CA ARG A 114 -28.34 1.56 -0.78
C ARG A 114 -28.63 0.63 0.38
N LYS A 115 -29.90 0.54 0.79
CA LYS A 115 -30.32 -0.47 1.75
C LYS A 115 -30.09 -1.86 1.14
N PRO A 116 -29.40 -2.78 1.84
CA PRO A 116 -29.32 -4.17 1.40
C PRO A 116 -30.71 -4.78 1.29
N HIS A 117 -30.97 -5.54 0.23
CA HIS A 117 -32.16 -6.35 0.08
C HIS A 117 -32.02 -7.59 0.97
N ASP A 118 -33.03 -7.89 1.78
CA ASP A 118 -33.06 -9.10 2.61
C ASP A 118 -32.96 -10.35 1.72
N GLY A 119 -31.82 -11.06 1.77
CA GLY A 119 -31.66 -12.36 1.13
C GLY A 119 -30.25 -12.73 0.67
N ASP A 120 -29.35 -11.75 0.53
CA ASP A 120 -27.97 -12.01 0.10
C ASP A 120 -27.03 -11.75 1.27
N ALA A 121 -26.67 -12.80 2.00
CA ALA A 121 -25.59 -12.77 2.98
C ALA A 121 -24.24 -12.75 2.25
N ASP A 122 -24.08 -11.83 1.31
CA ASP A 122 -22.77 -11.46 0.82
C ASP A 122 -22.08 -10.76 2.00
N ARG A 123 -21.16 -11.50 2.63
CA ARG A 123 -20.32 -10.96 3.68
C ARG A 123 -19.47 -9.90 3.02
N SER A 124 -19.93 -8.66 3.04
CA SER A 124 -19.20 -7.48 2.56
C SER A 124 -17.74 -7.57 2.99
N LEU A 125 -16.88 -8.06 2.10
CA LEU A 125 -15.48 -8.36 2.40
C LEU A 125 -14.81 -7.03 2.70
N SER A 126 -14.20 -6.90 3.87
CA SER A 126 -13.59 -5.64 4.29
C SER A 126 -12.15 -5.49 3.76
N HIS A 127 -11.89 -6.02 2.57
CA HIS A 127 -10.54 -6.13 2.03
C HIS A 127 -9.94 -4.76 1.72
N GLU A 128 -8.77 -4.51 2.31
CA GLU A 128 -8.01 -3.29 2.09
C GLU A 128 -6.72 -3.63 1.34
N ILE A 129 -6.65 -3.21 0.08
CA ILE A 129 -5.47 -3.38 -0.77
C ILE A 129 -4.89 -2.00 -1.06
N THR A 130 -3.62 -1.83 -0.72
CA THR A 130 -2.93 -0.55 -0.81
C THR A 130 -1.61 -0.72 -1.55
N VAL A 131 -1.39 0.10 -2.58
CA VAL A 131 -0.17 0.13 -3.38
C VAL A 131 0.56 1.47 -3.22
N GLY A 132 1.83 1.51 -3.61
CA GLY A 132 2.61 2.74 -3.67
C GLY A 132 2.48 3.44 -5.03
N LEU A 133 2.15 4.73 -5.02
CA LEU A 133 2.22 5.60 -6.20
C LEU A 133 3.09 6.82 -5.92
N CYS A 134 3.91 7.24 -6.88
CA CYS A 134 4.59 8.53 -6.74
C CYS A 134 3.58 9.67 -6.76
N ARG A 135 3.89 10.77 -6.06
CA ARG A 135 2.99 11.95 -5.92
C ARG A 135 2.36 12.42 -7.24
N TRP A 136 3.14 12.38 -8.33
CA TRP A 136 2.70 12.76 -9.67
C TRP A 136 1.73 11.73 -10.28
N CYS A 137 2.05 10.44 -10.22
CA CYS A 137 1.14 9.40 -10.70
C CYS A 137 -0.14 9.33 -9.84
N HIS A 138 -0.01 9.46 -8.53
CA HIS A 138 -1.15 9.51 -7.61
C HIS A 138 -2.12 10.63 -7.99
N THR A 139 -1.59 11.82 -8.29
CA THR A 139 -2.38 12.94 -8.79
C THR A 139 -3.02 12.64 -10.14
N LYS A 140 -2.32 12.01 -11.08
CA LYS A 140 -2.85 11.65 -12.41
C LYS A 140 -4.00 10.63 -12.30
N VAL A 141 -3.88 9.63 -11.43
CA VAL A 141 -4.96 8.65 -11.18
C VAL A 141 -6.21 9.37 -10.66
N HIS A 142 -6.06 10.30 -9.70
CA HIS A 142 -7.22 10.99 -9.12
C HIS A 142 -7.78 12.16 -9.94
N LYS A 143 -6.95 12.92 -10.65
CA LYS A 143 -7.39 14.13 -11.38
C LYS A 143 -7.58 13.94 -12.87
N SER A 144 -6.99 12.88 -13.43
CA SER A 144 -7.01 12.61 -14.87
C SER A 144 -7.53 11.22 -15.20
N PHE A 145 -7.96 10.44 -14.19
CA PHE A 145 -8.48 9.09 -14.34
C PHE A 145 -7.53 8.15 -15.09
N ALA A 146 -6.21 8.40 -14.99
CA ALA A 146 -5.20 7.49 -15.51
C ALA A 146 -5.26 6.16 -14.76
N ARG A 147 -4.91 5.06 -15.43
CA ARG A 147 -4.87 3.75 -14.79
C ARG A 147 -3.50 3.48 -14.17
N ILE A 148 -3.47 2.61 -13.16
CA ILE A 148 -2.23 2.21 -12.49
C ILE A 148 -1.42 1.21 -13.32
N ASP A 149 -2.08 0.49 -14.23
CA ASP A 149 -1.49 -0.49 -15.15
C ASP A 149 -1.14 0.10 -16.53
N ASP A 150 -1.36 1.40 -16.73
CA ASP A 150 -0.90 2.11 -17.93
C ASP A 150 0.62 2.06 -18.04
N ASP A 151 1.14 1.83 -19.26
CA ASP A 151 2.56 2.06 -19.55
C ASP A 151 2.90 3.55 -19.38
N ALA A 152 3.65 3.87 -18.33
CA ALA A 152 3.96 5.23 -17.96
C ALA A 152 5.43 5.39 -17.58
N SER A 153 6.09 6.36 -18.19
CA SER A 153 7.38 6.85 -17.72
C SER A 153 7.21 7.81 -16.55
N PRO A 154 8.19 7.87 -15.61
CA PRO A 154 8.20 8.88 -14.57
C PRO A 154 8.11 10.30 -15.11
N ASP A 155 7.42 11.16 -14.37
CA ASP A 155 7.37 12.59 -14.70
C ASP A 155 8.79 13.19 -14.57
N PRO A 156 9.25 14.05 -15.49
CA PRO A 156 10.59 14.66 -15.38
C PRO A 156 10.83 15.38 -14.05
N GLU A 157 9.80 16.02 -13.49
CA GLU A 157 9.89 16.66 -12.17
C GLU A 157 10.05 15.62 -11.05
N ALA A 158 9.41 14.45 -11.20
CA ALA A 158 9.55 13.34 -10.26
C ALA A 158 10.97 12.76 -10.26
N VAL A 159 11.58 12.64 -11.44
CA VAL A 159 12.97 12.21 -11.59
C VAL A 159 13.91 13.24 -10.96
N ALA A 160 13.72 14.53 -11.25
CA ALA A 160 14.55 15.59 -10.70
C ALA A 160 14.53 15.62 -9.16
N GLU A 161 13.36 15.47 -8.55
CA GLU A 161 13.24 15.37 -7.10
C GLU A 161 13.96 14.13 -6.54
N ARG A 162 13.80 12.96 -7.19
CA ARG A 162 14.48 11.73 -6.76
C ARG A 162 15.99 11.88 -6.80
N GLU A 163 16.54 12.42 -7.89
CA GLU A 163 17.99 12.65 -8.00
C GLU A 163 18.48 13.71 -7.00
N GLY A 164 17.66 14.72 -6.70
CA GLY A 164 17.93 15.67 -5.61
C GLY A 164 18.08 14.97 -4.26
N ARG A 165 17.13 14.12 -3.89
CA ARG A 165 17.22 13.34 -2.63
C ARG A 165 18.42 12.40 -2.62
N ARG A 166 18.70 11.74 -3.73
CA ARG A 166 19.88 10.87 -3.84
C ARG A 166 21.18 11.66 -3.64
N THR A 167 21.23 12.88 -4.15
CA THR A 167 22.37 13.78 -3.94
C THR A 167 22.51 14.15 -2.46
N ASP A 168 21.40 14.48 -1.80
CA ASP A 168 21.39 14.79 -0.37
C ASP A 168 21.82 13.56 0.47
N GLU A 169 21.29 12.37 0.19
CA GLU A 169 21.66 11.11 0.84
C GLU A 169 23.17 10.83 0.71
N LEU A 170 23.72 11.02 -0.49
CA LEU A 170 25.16 10.90 -0.72
C LEU A 170 25.96 11.98 0.03
N GLY A 171 25.41 13.18 0.17
CA GLY A 171 25.98 14.26 0.96
C GLY A 171 26.09 13.92 2.45
N GLU A 172 25.06 13.29 3.03
CA GLU A 172 25.06 12.82 4.43
C GLU A 172 26.08 11.70 4.67
N LEU A 173 26.35 10.87 3.66
CA LEU A 173 27.40 9.85 3.69
C LEU A 173 28.79 10.40 3.36
N GLY A 174 28.89 11.69 3.01
CA GLY A 174 30.11 12.36 2.63
C GLY A 174 31.07 12.52 3.81
N PHE A 175 32.24 11.89 3.72
CA PHE A 175 33.34 12.11 4.65
C PHE A 175 34.22 13.25 4.16
N SER A 176 34.23 14.39 4.88
CA SER A 176 35.21 15.45 4.63
C SER A 176 36.58 15.08 5.23
N THR A 177 37.60 14.98 4.39
CA THR A 177 38.95 14.69 4.85
C THR A 177 39.50 15.84 5.70
N ALA A 178 40.54 15.55 6.50
CA ALA A 178 41.16 16.57 7.33
C ALA A 178 41.76 17.73 6.49
N GLY A 179 42.30 17.44 5.30
CA GLY A 179 42.85 18.47 4.42
C GLY A 179 41.80 19.45 3.90
N GLU A 180 40.60 18.96 3.59
CA GLU A 180 39.46 19.80 3.19
C GLU A 180 38.92 20.66 4.34
N ARG A 181 39.13 20.23 5.60
CA ARG A 181 38.72 20.98 6.79
C ARG A 181 39.70 22.08 7.20
N TYR A 182 40.99 21.92 6.92
CA TYR A 182 42.02 22.86 7.36
C TYR A 182 42.48 23.84 6.26
N GLY A 183 42.12 23.62 4.99
CA GLY A 183 42.53 24.49 3.88
C GLY A 183 44.05 24.51 3.64
N GLU A 184 44.48 24.96 2.47
CA GLU A 184 45.92 25.09 2.11
C GLU A 184 46.65 26.23 2.86
N ASP A 185 46.09 26.73 3.97
CA ASP A 185 46.67 27.79 4.83
C ASP A 185 47.20 27.25 6.18
N GLY A 186 47.66 26.00 6.19
CA GLY A 186 48.37 25.37 7.33
C GLY A 186 49.86 25.65 7.34
#